data_AF-A0AAV2IH44-F1
#
_entry.id   AF-A0AAV2IH44-F1
#
_cell.length_a   1.000
_cell.length_b   1.000
_cell.length_c   1.000
_cell.angle_alpha   90.00
_cell.angle_beta   90.00
_cell.angle_gamma   90.00
#
_symmetry.space_group_name_H-M   'P 1'
#
loop_
_entity.id
_entity.type
_entity.pdbx_description
1 polymer ?
#
loop_
_entity_poly.entity_id
_entity_poly.type
_entity_poly.pdbx_seq_one_letter_code
_entity_poly.pdbx_strand_id
1 'polypeptide(L)'
;MLKDAVLPPSTDHTYAQWLERTDTPMCVQPSPFKKICIPQKQSSGEVISVQISKSVAISNVTLQSEDTRACLLCLTLGDDLPNSAGRLLYCGQDDWIHINCALWSAEVFESSDGSLQNVPEAVSRGKKLV
;
A
#
# COMPACT_ATOMS: atom_id res chain seq x y z
N MET A 1 -37.65 -13.14 15.26
CA MET A 1 -36.30 -13.55 15.72
C MET A 1 -35.80 -14.62 14.75
N LEU A 2 -34.64 -14.43 14.12
CA LEU A 2 -34.11 -15.41 13.15
C LEU A 2 -33.64 -16.66 13.91
N LYS A 3 -34.19 -17.82 13.55
CA LYS A 3 -33.98 -19.11 14.20
C LYS A 3 -32.60 -19.73 13.97
N ASP A 4 -31.86 -19.25 12.96
CA ASP A 4 -30.58 -19.81 12.52
C ASP A 4 -29.40 -18.81 12.63
N ALA A 5 -29.50 -17.83 13.52
CA ALA A 5 -28.40 -16.90 13.74
C ALA A 5 -27.27 -17.61 14.52
N VAL A 6 -26.12 -17.84 13.87
CA VAL A 6 -24.90 -18.30 14.55
C VAL A 6 -24.44 -17.21 15.51
N LEU A 7 -24.46 -17.52 16.79
CA LEU A 7 -23.98 -16.60 17.83
C LEU A 7 -22.47 -16.43 17.67
N PRO A 8 -21.94 -15.20 17.77
CA PRO A 8 -20.50 -14.99 17.78
C PRO A 8 -19.87 -15.79 18.93
N PRO A 9 -18.66 -16.35 18.75
CA PRO A 9 -18.01 -17.23 19.73
C PRO A 9 -17.72 -16.54 21.07
N SER A 10 -17.77 -15.20 21.12
CA SER A 10 -17.73 -14.39 22.33
C SER A 10 -18.76 -13.25 22.25
N THR A 11 -19.36 -12.89 23.38
CA THR A 11 -20.18 -11.67 23.56
C THR A 11 -19.38 -10.38 23.48
N ASP A 12 -18.05 -10.48 23.51
CA ASP A 12 -17.20 -9.31 23.41
C ASP A 12 -17.19 -8.79 21.97
N HIS A 13 -17.62 -7.53 21.84
CA HIS A 13 -17.57 -6.74 20.61
C HIS A 13 -16.13 -6.38 20.19
N THR A 14 -15.15 -7.24 20.49
CA THR A 14 -13.74 -7.04 20.17
C THR A 14 -13.47 -7.06 18.67
N TYR A 15 -14.38 -7.63 17.87
CA TYR A 15 -14.23 -7.68 16.41
C TYR A 15 -14.27 -6.30 15.72
N ALA A 16 -14.86 -5.28 16.35
CA ALA A 16 -15.02 -3.94 15.78
C ALA A 16 -14.36 -2.83 16.59
N GLN A 17 -13.47 -3.18 17.52
CA GLN A 17 -12.73 -2.16 18.26
C GLN A 17 -11.63 -1.60 17.35
N TRP A 18 -11.82 -0.38 16.87
CA TRP A 18 -10.77 0.39 16.21
C TRP A 18 -9.62 0.52 17.21
N LEU A 19 -8.59 -0.32 17.09
CA LEU A 19 -7.33 -0.03 17.76
C LEU A 19 -6.82 1.29 17.16
N GLU A 20 -6.60 2.27 18.02
CA GLU A 20 -5.72 3.39 17.69
C GLU A 20 -4.42 2.78 17.19
N ARG A 21 -4.15 2.99 15.89
CA ARG A 21 -2.81 2.73 15.37
C ARG A 21 -1.93 3.70 16.14
N THR A 22 -0.93 3.19 16.86
CA THR A 22 0.17 4.04 17.29
C THR A 22 0.62 4.79 16.04
N ASP A 23 0.56 6.13 16.08
CA ASP A 23 0.87 7.00 14.95
C ASP A 23 2.31 6.74 14.48
N THR A 24 2.50 5.69 13.68
CA THR A 24 3.60 5.63 12.74
C THR A 24 3.37 6.82 11.84
N PRO A 25 4.31 7.78 11.78
CA PRO A 25 4.11 9.02 11.07
C PRO A 25 3.57 8.69 9.69
N MET A 26 2.40 9.28 9.42
CA MET A 26 1.72 9.32 8.14
C MET A 26 2.69 9.10 7.00
N CYS A 27 2.40 8.10 6.16
CA CYS A 27 3.00 7.97 4.84
C CYS A 27 3.23 9.37 4.29
N VAL A 28 4.50 9.74 4.05
CA VAL A 28 4.85 11.02 3.45
C VAL A 28 4.31 10.96 2.03
N GLN A 29 3.05 11.36 1.89
CA GLN A 29 2.37 11.56 0.63
C GLN A 29 3.35 12.34 -0.26
N PRO A 30 3.76 11.81 -1.43
CA PRO A 30 4.61 12.53 -2.34
C PRO A 30 3.76 13.59 -3.05
N SER A 31 3.28 14.58 -2.29
CA SER A 31 2.72 15.77 -2.90
C SER A 31 3.89 16.60 -3.45
N PRO A 32 3.77 17.13 -4.68
CA PRO A 32 4.82 17.96 -5.29
C PRO A 32 5.16 19.25 -4.50
N PHE A 33 4.42 19.54 -3.42
CA PHE A 33 4.52 20.79 -2.67
C PHE A 33 5.16 20.65 -1.28
N LYS A 34 5.56 19.45 -0.83
CA LYS A 34 6.28 19.28 0.44
C LYS A 34 7.77 19.04 0.19
N LYS A 35 8.59 20.05 0.53
CA LYS A 35 10.06 19.92 0.58
C LYS A 35 10.45 18.79 1.53
N ILE A 36 11.06 17.74 0.98
CA ILE A 36 11.60 16.59 1.73
C ILE A 36 12.97 16.98 2.29
N CYS A 37 13.18 16.82 3.60
CA CYS A 37 14.51 16.86 4.22
C CYS A 37 15.19 15.51 4.01
N ILE A 38 16.36 15.50 3.38
CA ILE A 38 17.15 14.31 3.05
C ILE A 38 18.10 13.99 4.22
N PRO A 39 18.00 12.81 4.89
CA PRO A 39 19.10 12.33 5.71
C PRO A 39 20.13 11.65 4.79
N GLN A 40 21.29 12.28 4.64
CA GLN A 40 22.44 11.66 3.98
C GLN A 40 22.96 10.51 4.86
N LYS A 41 23.18 9.32 4.28
CA LYS A 41 24.12 8.36 4.88
C LYS A 41 25.09 7.84 3.83
N GLN A 42 26.33 8.25 4.02
CA GLN A 42 27.50 7.83 3.26
C GLN A 42 27.84 6.37 3.58
N SER A 43 28.35 5.67 2.56
CA SER A 43 28.86 4.31 2.62
C SER A 43 30.16 4.22 3.43
N SER A 44 30.26 3.26 4.33
CA SER A 44 31.50 2.49 4.58
C SER A 44 31.12 1.24 5.37
N GLY A 45 31.58 0.09 4.89
CA GLY A 45 31.32 -1.19 5.53
C GLY A 45 32.19 -1.36 6.76
N GLU A 46 31.59 -1.81 7.86
CA GLU A 46 32.29 -2.58 8.88
C GLU A 46 31.30 -3.49 9.62
N VAL A 47 31.70 -4.75 9.75
CA VAL A 47 30.94 -5.85 10.37
C VAL A 47 31.07 -5.78 11.89
N ILE A 48 29.95 -5.71 12.62
CA ILE A 48 29.93 -6.08 14.04
C ILE A 48 28.70 -6.95 14.32
N SER A 49 28.98 -8.23 14.53
CA SER A 49 28.08 -9.27 15.01
C SER A 49 27.92 -9.18 16.54
N VAL A 50 26.69 -9.03 17.03
CA VAL A 50 26.29 -9.44 18.39
C VAL A 50 24.91 -10.11 18.34
N GLN A 51 24.81 -11.23 19.04
CA GLN A 51 23.81 -12.30 18.90
C GLN A 51 22.74 -12.24 19.99
N ILE A 52 21.49 -12.53 19.57
CA ILE A 52 20.38 -13.21 20.30
C ILE A 52 19.69 -12.39 21.41
N SER A 53 18.44 -11.92 21.18
CA SER A 53 17.23 -12.72 21.43
C SER A 53 16.04 -12.27 20.54
N LYS A 54 15.44 -13.24 19.83
CA LYS A 54 14.11 -13.29 19.15
C LYS A 54 13.15 -12.18 19.63
N SER A 55 12.40 -11.40 18.86
CA SER A 55 11.82 -11.43 17.50
C SER A 55 11.20 -10.03 17.33
N VAL A 56 11.27 -9.32 16.21
CA VAL A 56 10.49 -9.59 15.00
C VAL A 56 11.17 -8.82 13.86
N ALA A 57 11.97 -9.53 13.06
CA ALA A 57 11.92 -9.25 11.64
C ALA A 57 10.51 -9.65 11.21
N ILE A 58 9.69 -8.70 10.77
CA ILE A 58 8.54 -9.07 9.92
C ILE A 58 9.10 -9.37 8.52
N SER A 59 10.06 -10.29 8.45
CA SER A 59 9.99 -11.29 7.39
C SER A 59 8.75 -12.08 7.76
N ASN A 60 7.60 -11.60 7.28
CA ASN A 60 6.44 -12.46 7.17
C ASN A 60 6.94 -13.68 6.40
N VAL A 61 7.19 -14.76 7.13
CA VAL A 61 7.02 -16.11 6.59
C VAL A 61 5.50 -16.28 6.45
N THR A 62 4.88 -15.39 5.68
CA THR A 62 3.71 -15.75 4.90
C THR A 62 4.23 -16.86 4.01
N LEU A 63 3.62 -18.05 4.11
CA LEU A 63 3.43 -18.91 2.95
C LEU A 63 3.39 -17.98 1.74
N GLN A 64 4.46 -17.95 0.93
CA GLN A 64 4.55 -17.04 -0.20
C GLN A 64 3.54 -17.54 -1.23
N SER A 65 2.26 -17.24 -1.00
CA SER A 65 1.33 -17.08 -2.10
C SER A 65 1.95 -15.96 -2.93
N GLU A 66 2.39 -16.29 -4.13
CA GLU A 66 2.89 -15.29 -5.07
C GLU A 66 1.84 -14.17 -5.18
N ASP A 67 2.27 -12.93 -5.01
CA ASP A 67 1.39 -11.77 -5.19
C ASP A 67 1.09 -11.66 -6.68
N THR A 68 -0.10 -12.11 -7.09
CA THR A 68 -0.53 -12.13 -8.49
C THR A 68 -1.08 -10.79 -8.97
N ARG A 69 -1.14 -9.78 -8.10
CA ARG A 69 -1.71 -8.48 -8.42
C ARG A 69 -0.73 -7.71 -9.31
N ALA A 70 -1.21 -7.20 -10.44
CA ALA A 70 -0.41 -6.42 -11.39
C ALA A 70 -0.95 -5.01 -11.54
N CYS A 71 -0.07 -4.01 -11.57
CA CYS A 71 -0.47 -2.65 -11.89
C CYS A 71 -0.90 -2.55 -13.37
N LEU A 72 -2.10 -2.04 -13.64
CA LEU A 72 -2.62 -1.88 -15.00
C LEU A 72 -1.82 -0.93 -15.90
N LEU A 73 -0.99 -0.05 -15.33
CA LEU A 73 -0.23 0.95 -16.09
C LEU A 73 1.22 0.54 -16.35
N CYS A 74 1.92 0.05 -15.33
CA CYS A 74 3.33 -0.36 -15.46
C CYS A 74 3.53 -1.88 -15.56
N LEU A 75 2.45 -2.66 -15.42
CA LEU A 75 2.43 -4.13 -15.51
C LEU A 75 3.33 -4.87 -14.51
N THR A 76 3.86 -4.14 -13.51
CA THR A 76 4.69 -4.74 -12.46
C THR A 76 3.82 -5.41 -11.41
N LEU A 77 4.27 -6.59 -10.95
CA LEU A 77 3.60 -7.39 -9.93
C LEU A 77 3.91 -6.87 -8.53
N GLY A 78 2.90 -6.91 -7.66
CA GLY A 78 3.02 -6.58 -6.25
C GLY A 78 3.26 -5.09 -5.96
N ASP A 79 3.41 -4.76 -4.68
CA ASP A 79 3.71 -3.40 -4.23
C ASP A 79 5.16 -3.01 -4.59
N ASP A 80 5.37 -1.73 -4.88
CA ASP A 80 6.70 -1.14 -5.12
C ASP A 80 7.08 -0.16 -3.98
N LEU A 81 8.34 0.26 -3.96
CA LEU A 81 8.86 1.23 -3.01
C LEU A 81 8.11 2.57 -3.13
N PRO A 82 7.86 3.29 -2.02
CA PRO A 82 7.13 4.57 -2.04
C PRO A 82 7.73 5.65 -2.95
N ASN A 83 9.05 5.62 -3.16
CA ASN A 83 9.79 6.54 -4.03
C ASN A 83 9.80 6.10 -5.51
N SER A 84 9.29 4.91 -5.82
CA SER A 84 9.14 4.37 -7.18
C SER A 84 7.66 4.41 -7.57
N ALA A 85 6.97 3.29 -7.79
CA ALA A 85 5.54 3.28 -8.06
C ALA A 85 4.66 3.30 -6.79
N GLY A 86 5.19 2.83 -5.65
CA GLY A 86 4.47 2.72 -4.39
C GLY A 86 3.54 1.50 -4.31
N ARG A 87 2.60 1.50 -3.36
CA ARG A 87 1.67 0.36 -3.11
C ARG A 87 0.58 0.25 -4.18
N LEU A 88 0.12 -0.97 -4.46
CA LEU A 88 -1.06 -1.25 -5.27
C LEU A 88 -2.36 -0.86 -4.55
N LEU A 89 -3.21 -0.12 -5.25
CA LEU A 89 -4.56 0.28 -4.88
C LEU A 89 -5.56 -0.52 -5.69
N TYR A 90 -6.65 -0.94 -5.06
CA TYR A 90 -7.76 -1.61 -5.71
C TYR A 90 -8.62 -0.59 -6.47
N CYS A 91 -8.82 -0.75 -7.77
CA CYS A 91 -9.67 0.14 -8.57
C CYS A 91 -10.94 -0.52 -9.13
N GLY A 92 -11.24 -1.76 -8.73
CA GLY A 92 -12.46 -2.51 -9.11
C GLY A 92 -12.19 -3.66 -10.06
N GLN A 93 -13.10 -4.64 -10.16
CA GLN A 93 -12.99 -5.80 -11.08
C GLN A 93 -11.68 -6.61 -10.98
N ASP A 94 -11.10 -6.74 -9.79
CA ASP A 94 -9.77 -7.33 -9.59
C ASP A 94 -8.63 -6.58 -10.30
N ASP A 95 -8.86 -5.32 -10.67
CA ASP A 95 -7.84 -4.45 -11.21
C ASP A 95 -7.09 -3.71 -10.10
N TRP A 96 -5.77 -3.60 -10.31
CA TRP A 96 -4.84 -2.98 -9.38
C TRP A 96 -4.02 -1.90 -10.07
N ILE A 97 -3.69 -0.84 -9.33
CA ILE A 97 -2.87 0.27 -9.84
C ILE A 97 -1.95 0.79 -8.74
N HIS A 98 -0.68 1.02 -9.06
CA HIS A 98 0.21 1.66 -8.09
C HIS A 98 -0.20 3.12 -7.85
N ILE A 99 -0.08 3.58 -6.62
CA ILE A 99 -0.44 4.96 -6.24
C ILE A 99 0.25 6.03 -7.09
N ASN A 100 1.57 5.92 -7.33
CA ASN A 100 2.28 6.91 -8.13
C ASN A 100 1.99 6.78 -9.62
N CYS A 101 1.69 5.56 -10.11
CA CYS A 101 1.23 5.37 -11.49
C CYS A 101 -0.11 6.08 -11.73
N ALA A 102 -1.04 6.02 -10.77
CA ALA A 102 -2.28 6.79 -10.83
C ALA A 102 -2.00 8.29 -10.75
N LEU A 103 -1.26 8.75 -9.74
CA LEU A 103 -0.98 10.18 -9.51
C LEU A 103 -0.26 10.88 -10.67
N TRP A 104 0.61 10.19 -11.39
CA TRP A 104 1.35 10.76 -12.54
C TRP A 104 0.62 10.62 -13.88
N SER A 105 -0.55 9.99 -13.91
CA SER A 105 -1.38 9.94 -15.11
C SER A 105 -2.05 11.29 -15.38
N ALA A 106 -2.01 11.76 -16.63
CA ALA A 106 -2.53 13.08 -17.00
C ALA A 106 -4.04 13.26 -16.79
N GLU A 107 -4.79 12.15 -16.75
CA GLU A 107 -6.24 12.14 -16.52
C GLU A 107 -6.60 12.26 -15.05
N VAL A 108 -5.73 11.80 -14.15
CA VAL A 108 -6.03 11.60 -12.74
C VAL A 108 -5.75 12.87 -11.95
N PHE A 109 -6.65 13.18 -11.01
CA PHE A 109 -6.45 14.27 -10.07
C PHE A 109 -6.92 13.88 -8.68
N GLU A 110 -6.33 14.50 -7.67
CA GLU A 110 -6.72 14.34 -6.27
C GLU A 110 -7.84 15.33 -5.93
N SER A 111 -8.92 14.82 -5.33
CA SER A 111 -9.99 15.63 -4.77
C SER A 111 -9.62 16.16 -3.37
N SER A 112 -10.36 17.12 -2.84
CA SER A 112 -10.06 17.75 -1.53
C SER A 112 -10.05 16.78 -0.34
N ASP A 113 -10.69 15.64 -0.49
CA ASP A 113 -10.77 14.53 0.47
C ASP A 113 -9.63 13.50 0.30
N GLY A 114 -8.72 13.71 -0.66
CA GLY A 114 -7.61 12.80 -0.95
C GLY A 114 -7.99 11.61 -1.84
N SER A 115 -9.22 11.57 -2.36
CA SER A 115 -9.64 10.53 -3.31
C SER A 115 -9.08 10.81 -4.70
N LEU A 116 -8.60 9.76 -5.38
CA LEU A 116 -8.17 9.84 -6.77
C LEU A 116 -9.38 9.76 -7.69
N GLN A 117 -9.58 10.80 -8.46
CA GLN A 117 -10.65 10.90 -9.45
C GLN A 117 -10.12 10.54 -10.84
N ASN A 118 -11.02 10.09 -11.71
CA ASN A 118 -10.72 9.82 -13.12
C ASN A 118 -9.70 8.69 -13.41
N VAL A 119 -9.46 7.80 -12.43
CA VAL A 119 -8.61 6.60 -12.59
C VAL A 119 -9.06 5.69 -13.74
N PRO A 120 -10.36 5.43 -13.97
CA PRO A 120 -10.80 4.61 -15.10
C PRO A 120 -10.36 5.13 -16.47
N GLU A 121 -10.23 6.44 -16.65
CA GLU A 121 -9.83 7.01 -17.94
C GLU A 121 -8.33 6.85 -18.22
N ALA A 122 -7.50 6.95 -17.18
CA ALA A 122 -6.08 6.59 -17.28
C ALA A 122 -5.91 5.12 -17.67
N VAL A 123 -6.69 4.22 -17.06
CA VAL A 123 -6.71 2.79 -17.40
C VAL A 123 -7.17 2.55 -18.84
N SER A 124 -8.28 3.17 -19.25
CA SER A 124 -8.83 3.07 -20.60
C SER A 124 -7.84 3.52 -21.67
N ARG A 125 -7.10 4.61 -21.42
CA ARG A 125 -6.01 5.05 -22.29
C ARG A 125 -4.83 4.08 -22.28
N GLY A 126 -4.41 3.62 -21.09
CA GLY A 126 -3.30 2.67 -20.95
C GLY A 126 -3.52 1.41 -21.80
N LYS A 127 -4.73 0.86 -21.78
CA LYS A 127 -5.13 -0.32 -22.59
C LYS A 127 -5.02 -0.12 -24.11
N LYS A 128 -4.98 1.13 -24.61
CA LYS A 128 -4.80 1.44 -26.05
C LYS A 128 -3.33 1.57 -26.47
N LEU A 129 -2.42 1.63 -25.49
CA LEU A 129 -0.98 1.84 -25.72
C LEU A 129 -0.16 0.56 -25.60
N VAL A 130 -0.79 -0.54 -25.16
CA VAL A 130 -0.20 -1.89 -25.07
C VAL A 130 -0.36 -2.63 -26.39
#